data_AF-A0A382JG76-F1
#
_entry.id   AF-A0A382JG76-F1
#
_cell.length_a   1.000
_cell.length_b   1.000
_cell.length_c   1.000
_cell.angle_alpha   90.00
_cell.angle_beta   90.00
_cell.angle_gamma   90.00
#
_symmetry.space_group_name_H-M   'P 1'
#
loop_
_entity.id
_entity.type
_entity.pdbx_description
1 polymer ?
#
loop_
_entity_poly.entity_id
_entity_poly.type
_entity_poly.pdbx_seq_one_letter_code
_entity_poly.pdbx_strand_id
1 'polypeptide(L)' 'MNSIEVSIRNTKTRGEVNTLRAKDFVPGIIYGGKDKNQKVSISKKLVKSLLDKENFLSNIIT' A
#
# COMPACT_ATOMS: atom_id res chain seq x y z
N MET A 1 -12.26 -13.87 2.50
CA MET A 1 -10.87 -13.37 2.42
C MET A 1 -10.84 -12.21 1.45
N ASN A 2 -10.37 -11.05 1.88
CA ASN A 2 -10.16 -9.90 0.99
C ASN A 2 -8.72 -9.96 0.49
N SER A 3 -8.54 -9.89 -0.82
CA SER A 3 -7.23 -9.73 -1.45
C SER A 3 -7.06 -8.29 -1.95
N ILE A 4 -5.82 -7.80 -1.90
CA ILE A 4 -5.47 -6.46 -2.40
C ILE A 4 -4.33 -6.60 -3.39
N GLU A 5 -4.59 -6.16 -4.61
CA GLU A 5 -3.54 -6.03 -5.60
C GLU A 5 -2.66 -4.81 -5.29
N VAL A 6 -1.37 -5.08 -5.10
CA VAL A 6 -0.36 -4.07 -4.79
C VAL A 6 0.81 -4.19 -5.76
N SER A 7 1.43 -3.05 -6.09
CA SER A 7 2.62 -3.05 -6.95
C SER A 7 3.88 -2.84 -6.11
N ILE A 8 4.94 -3.58 -6.41
CA ILE A 8 6.27 -3.36 -5.78
C ILE A 8 6.83 -2.03 -6.29
N ARG A 9 7.29 -1.16 -5.37
CA ARG A 9 7.93 0.11 -5.73
C ARG A 9 9.43 0.07 -5.47
N ASN A 10 10.20 0.65 -6.39
CA ASN A 10 11.65 0.81 -6.26
C ASN A 10 12.05 2.27 -5.99
N THR A 11 11.28 3.00 -5.19
CA THR A 11 11.61 4.40 -4.88
C THR A 11 12.69 4.49 -3.79
N LYS A 12 13.69 5.34 -4.07
CA LYS A 12 14.90 5.58 -3.26
C LYS A 12 14.91 6.97 -2.64
N THR A 13 14.42 7.99 -3.36
CA THR A 13 14.52 9.40 -2.94
C THR A 13 13.18 9.98 -2.47
N ARG A 14 13.23 11.08 -1.71
CA ARG A 14 12.02 11.84 -1.30
C ARG A 14 11.25 12.36 -2.52
N GLY A 15 11.96 12.79 -3.56
CA GLY A 15 11.38 13.29 -4.80
C GLY A 15 10.53 12.23 -5.51
N GLU A 16 11.06 11.01 -5.67
CA GLU A 16 10.33 9.90 -6.29
C GLU A 16 9.06 9.52 -5.52
N VAL A 17 9.09 9.56 -4.18
CA VAL A 17 7.88 9.30 -3.37
C VAL A 17 6.84 10.41 -3.57
N ASN A 18 7.27 11.67 -3.69
CA ASN A 18 6.35 12.78 -3.97
C ASN A 18 5.73 12.66 -5.37
N THR A 19 6.51 12.31 -6.38
CA THR A 19 5.98 12.03 -7.74
C THR A 19 4.96 10.90 -7.72
N LEU A 20 5.17 9.88 -6.90
CA LEU A 20 4.24 8.76 -6.76
C LEU A 20 2.90 9.21 -6.13
N ARG A 21 2.94 10.07 -5.11
CA ARG A 21 1.72 10.66 -4.52
C ARG A 21 0.97 11.58 -5.48
N ALA A 22 1.70 12.34 -6.30
CA ALA A 22 1.11 13.19 -7.34
C ALA A 22 0.40 12.37 -8.44
N LYS A 23 0.79 11.10 -8.63
CA LYS A 23 0.14 10.15 -9.55
C LYS A 23 -1.03 9.36 -8.89
N ASP A 24 -1.55 9.83 -7.76
CA ASP A 24 -2.62 9.18 -6.99
C ASP A 24 -2.30 7.75 -6.50
N PHE A 25 -1.01 7.46 -6.28
CA PHE A 25 -0.57 6.25 -5.59
C PHE A 25 -0.20 6.56 -4.14
N VAL A 26 -0.59 5.65 -3.25
CA VAL A 26 -0.26 5.68 -1.83
C VAL A 26 0.96 4.77 -1.60
N PRO A 27 2.10 5.31 -1.16
CA PRO A 27 3.26 4.49 -0.81
C PRO A 27 3.01 3.75 0.52
N GLY A 28 3.33 2.46 0.54
CA GLY A 28 3.27 1.61 1.72
C GLY A 28 4.54 0.78 1.92
N ILE A 29 4.55 0.02 3.02
CA ILE A 29 5.57 -0.98 3.34
C ILE A 29 4.92 -2.15 4.07
N ILE A 30 5.20 -3.37 3.63
CA ILE A 30 4.80 -4.61 4.29
C ILE A 30 6.03 -5.16 4.99
N TYR A 31 5.90 -5.47 6.28
CA TYR A 31 6.97 -5.97 7.12
C TYR A 31 6.40 -6.96 8.14
N GLY A 32 7.26 -7.85 8.65
CA GLY A 32 6.88 -8.85 9.64
C GLY A 32 7.64 -10.16 9.45
N GLY A 33 7.87 -10.88 10.55
CA GLY A 33 8.60 -12.16 10.53
C GLY A 33 10.09 -12.02 10.23
N LYS A 34 10.63 -13.02 9.52
CA LYS A 34 12.06 -13.07 9.12
C LYS A 34 12.31 -12.52 7.71
N ASP A 35 11.24 -12.27 6.96
CA ASP A 35 11.33 -11.84 5.58
C ASP A 35 11.72 -10.36 5.46
N LYS A 36 12.32 -10.01 4.32
CA LYS A 36 12.74 -8.63 4.05
C LYS A 36 11.51 -7.74 3.84
N ASN A 37 11.59 -6.52 4.38
CA ASN A 37 10.55 -5.52 4.20
C ASN A 37 10.32 -5.21 2.72
N GLN A 38 9.06 -5.26 2.30
CA GLN A 38 8.64 -5.02 0.93
C GLN A 38 8.03 -3.63 0.79
N LYS A 39 8.61 -2.81 -0.09
CA LYS A 39 8.06 -1.51 -0.43
C LYS A 39 6.98 -1.69 -1.49
N VAL A 40 5.77 -1.20 -1.19
CA VAL A 40 4.62 -1.33 -2.10
C VAL A 40 4.00 0.04 -2.41
N SER A 41 3.19 0.09 -3.45
CA SER A 41 2.31 1.21 -3.78
C SER A 41 0.92 0.70 -4.16
N ILE A 42 -0.11 1.42 -3.72
CA ILE A 42 -1.53 1.08 -3.93
C ILE A 42 -2.24 2.29 -4.53
N SER A 43 -3.24 2.09 -5.38
CA SER A 43 -4.05 3.20 -5.88
C SER A 43 -4.86 3.84 -4.75
N LYS A 44 -4.88 5.18 -4.71
CA LYS A 44 -5.62 5.95 -3.69
C LYS A 44 -7.11 5.65 -3.69
N LYS A 45 -7.71 5.41 -4.87
CA LYS A 45 -9.13 5.06 -5.01
C LYS A 45 -9.44 3.75 -4.28
N LEU A 46 -8.59 2.74 -4.45
CA LEU A 46 -8.75 1.44 -3.82
C LEU A 46 -8.59 1.54 -2.30
N VAL A 47 -7.56 2.27 -1.83
CA VAL A 47 -7.36 2.51 -0.39
C VAL A 47 -8.57 3.18 0.25
N LYS A 48 -9.14 4.22 -0.38
CA LYS A 48 -10.34 4.89 0.14
C LYS A 48 -11.53 3.93 0.25
N SER A 49 -11.82 3.20 -0.83
CA SER A 49 -12.91 2.22 -0.83
C SER A 49 -12.76 1.13 0.22
N LEU A 50 -11.52 0.81 0.62
CA LEU A 50 -11.26 -0.14 1.70
C LEU A 50 -11.43 0.48 3.08
N LEU A 51 -10.95 1.71 3.28
CA LEU A 51 -11.11 2.43 4.56
C LEU A 51 -12.59 2.71 4.88
N ASP A 52 -13.43 2.87 3.86
CA ASP A 52 -14.87 3.05 4.02
C ASP A 52 -15.58 1.77 4.51
N LYS A 53 -14.92 0.60 4.47
CA LYS A 53 -15.45 -0.64 5.03
C LYS A 53 -15.13 -0.71 6.52
N GLU A 54 -16.17 -0.81 7.37
CA GLU A 54 -16.03 -0.84 8.84
C GLU A 54 -15.02 -1.89 9.35
N ASN A 55 -15.00 -3.06 8.72
CA ASN A 55 -14.15 -4.18 9.18
C ASN A 55 -12.75 -4.20 8.55
N PHE A 56 -12.33 -3.13 7.85
CA PHE A 56 -11.04 -3.15 7.17
C PHE A 56 -9.85 -3.23 8.13
N LEU A 57 -9.92 -2.50 9.25
CA LEU A 57 -8.83 -2.44 10.23
C LEU A 57 -8.79 -3.64 11.19
N SER A 58 -9.85 -4.44 11.24
CA SER A 58 -9.96 -5.62 12.10
C SER A 58 -9.74 -6.95 11.36
N ASN A 59 -9.83 -6.95 10.03
CA ASN A 59 -9.72 -8.17 9.23
C ASN A 59 -8.29 -8.46 8.77
N ILE A 60 -7.96 -9.75 8.71
CA ILE A 60 -6.76 -10.24 8.03
C ILE A 60 -6.98 -10.17 6.51
N ILE A 61 -6.04 -9.53 5.82
CA ILE A 61 -5.99 -9.41 4.36
C ILE A 61 -4.94 -10.41 3.87
N THR A 62 -5.24 -11.12 2.78
CA THR A 62 -4.36 -12.16 2.22
C THR A 62 -3.94 -11.83 0.80
#